data_AF-J3ELD2-F1
#
_entry.id   AF-J3ELD2-F1
#
_cell.length_a   1.000
_cell.length_b   1.000
_cell.length_c   1.000
_cell.angle_alpha   90.00
_cell.angle_beta   90.00
_cell.angle_gamma   90.00
#
_symmetry.space_group_name_H-M   'P 1'
#
loop_
_entity.id
_entity.type
_entity.pdbx_description
1 polymer ?
#
loop_
_entity_poly.entity_id
_entity_poly.type
_entity_poly.pdbx_seq_one_letter_code
_entity_poly.pdbx_strand_id
1 'polypeptide(L)'
;MLKNKEKYVEIGSMLAELHLNYENQPSWSDVEVVISSDTPNYRVTKMKHPKKGDLDTIIYNEHITITNIPEKAYDYVVNGRPAIEWIIDQYRVKTDKKSGITDDPNEFSDDPKYILNLLLSIITVSMRTLELIDELPEFEVIES
;
A
#
# COMPACT_ATOMS: atom_id res chain seq x y z
N MET A 1 13.19 27.44 17.01
CA MET A 1 13.71 26.08 16.65
C MET A 1 12.86 25.04 17.35
N LEU A 2 12.70 23.82 16.84
CA LEU A 2 11.96 22.76 17.56
C LEU A 2 12.82 22.19 18.69
N LYS A 3 12.20 21.90 19.84
CA LYS A 3 12.90 21.42 21.04
C LYS A 3 13.56 20.04 20.84
N ASN A 4 12.86 19.12 20.17
CA ASN A 4 13.27 17.73 19.98
C ASN A 4 13.76 17.43 18.55
N LYS A 5 14.49 18.36 17.93
CA LYS A 5 14.89 18.28 16.50
C LYS A 5 15.54 16.93 16.13
N GLU A 6 16.40 16.38 16.98
CA GLU A 6 17.11 15.12 16.71
C GLU A 6 16.14 13.94 16.49
N LYS A 7 15.05 13.87 17.27
CA LYS A 7 14.03 12.82 17.12
C LYS A 7 13.26 12.95 15.80
N TYR A 8 13.01 14.18 15.33
CA TYR A 8 12.44 14.40 13.99
C TYR A 8 13.38 13.91 12.88
N VAL A 9 14.70 14.11 13.03
CA VAL A 9 15.70 13.64 12.04
C VAL A 9 15.77 12.12 12.02
N GLU A 10 15.74 11.47 13.19
CA GLU A 10 15.71 10.01 13.33
C GLU A 10 14.48 9.41 12.63
N ILE A 11 13.28 9.84 13.04
CA ILE A 11 12.01 9.33 12.47
C ILE A 11 11.90 9.69 10.98
N GLY A 12 12.31 10.91 10.59
CA GLY A 12 12.33 11.33 9.19
C GLY A 12 13.24 10.45 8.33
N SER A 13 14.37 9.98 8.86
CA SER A 13 15.27 9.07 8.16
C SER A 13 14.65 7.69 7.99
N MET A 14 14.01 7.16 9.04
CA MET A 14 13.29 5.88 8.98
C MET A 14 12.12 5.92 7.99
N LEU A 15 11.34 7.01 8.00
CA LEU A 15 10.28 7.24 7.02
C LEU A 15 10.85 7.32 5.60
N ALA A 16 11.94 8.05 5.37
CA ALA A 16 12.54 8.14 4.05
C ALA A 16 13.00 6.77 3.53
N GLU A 17 13.67 5.98 4.37
CA GLU A 17 14.11 4.63 4.03
C GLU A 17 12.92 3.70 3.70
N LEU A 18 11.87 3.73 4.52
CA LEU A 18 10.65 2.95 4.31
C LEU A 18 9.99 3.29 2.96
N HIS A 19 9.83 4.58 2.65
CA HIS A 19 9.14 5.02 1.44
C HIS A 19 9.98 4.91 0.17
N LEU A 20 11.31 4.91 0.26
CA LEU A 20 12.18 4.62 -0.89
C LEU A 20 12.15 3.12 -1.25
N ASN A 21 11.93 2.25 -0.27
CA ASN A 21 11.88 0.79 -0.44
C ASN A 21 10.43 0.26 -0.39
N TYR A 22 9.46 1.07 -0.79
CA TYR A 22 8.03 0.77 -0.65
C TYR A 22 7.56 -0.45 -1.45
N GLU A 23 8.30 -0.87 -2.46
CA GLU A 23 7.97 -2.04 -3.29
C GLU A 23 8.37 -3.36 -2.60
N ASN A 24 9.29 -3.30 -1.62
CA ASN A 24 9.96 -4.47 -1.06
C ASN A 24 9.93 -4.48 0.48
N GLN A 25 8.73 -4.50 1.07
CA GLN A 25 8.53 -4.70 2.50
C GLN A 25 7.97 -6.11 2.80
N PRO A 26 8.32 -6.70 3.95
CA PRO A 26 7.69 -7.93 4.39
C PRO A 26 6.19 -7.74 4.59
N SER A 27 5.39 -8.79 4.33
CA SER A 27 3.95 -8.75 4.60
C SER A 27 3.67 -8.50 6.08
N TRP A 28 2.63 -7.73 6.36
CA TRP A 28 2.15 -7.53 7.73
C TRP A 28 1.72 -8.87 8.33
N SER A 29 2.01 -9.09 9.61
CA SER A 29 1.89 -10.41 10.25
C SER A 29 0.48 -11.00 10.19
N ASP A 30 -0.52 -10.13 10.26
CA ASP A 30 -1.92 -10.54 10.37
C ASP A 30 -2.56 -10.75 8.98
N VAL A 31 -1.92 -10.22 7.92
CA VAL A 31 -2.43 -10.27 6.55
C VAL A 31 -2.23 -11.67 5.97
N GLU A 32 -3.32 -12.22 5.43
CA GLU A 32 -3.32 -13.54 4.81
C GLU A 32 -3.61 -13.45 3.31
N VAL A 33 -2.93 -14.27 2.52
CA VAL A 33 -3.18 -14.41 1.08
C VAL A 33 -3.86 -15.76 0.83
N VAL A 34 -5.15 -15.72 0.51
CA VAL A 34 -5.95 -16.88 0.18
C VAL A 34 -5.90 -17.15 -1.33
N ILE A 35 -5.44 -18.33 -1.70
CA ILE A 35 -5.36 -18.80 -3.09
C ILE A 35 -6.38 -19.92 -3.29
N SER A 36 -7.32 -19.74 -4.21
CA SER A 36 -8.44 -20.67 -4.45
C SER A 36 -8.20 -21.69 -5.58
N SER A 37 -6.98 -21.74 -6.14
CA SER A 37 -6.63 -22.58 -7.29
C SER A 37 -5.24 -23.18 -7.14
N ASP A 38 -5.07 -24.45 -7.52
CA ASP A 38 -3.76 -25.14 -7.55
C ASP A 38 -2.81 -24.53 -8.60
N THR A 39 -3.35 -23.84 -9.60
CA THR A 39 -2.60 -23.10 -10.63
C THR A 39 -3.03 -21.63 -10.62
N PRO A 40 -2.59 -20.84 -9.63
CA PRO A 40 -3.03 -19.46 -9.48
C PRO A 40 -2.54 -18.58 -10.63
N ASN A 41 -3.44 -17.70 -11.10
CA ASN A 41 -3.10 -16.65 -12.02
C ASN A 41 -2.86 -15.36 -11.23
N TYR A 42 -1.72 -14.71 -11.43
CA TYR A 42 -1.38 -13.46 -10.75
C TYR A 42 -1.69 -12.21 -11.57
N ARG A 43 -2.30 -12.35 -12.76
CA ARG A 43 -2.72 -11.20 -13.55
C ARG A 43 -3.87 -10.45 -12.87
N VAL A 44 -3.77 -9.12 -12.88
CA VAL A 44 -4.78 -8.20 -12.39
C VAL A 44 -5.65 -7.72 -13.55
N THR A 45 -6.96 -7.63 -13.34
CA THR A 45 -7.87 -6.88 -14.22
C THR A 45 -8.34 -5.62 -13.52
N LYS A 46 -8.93 -5.78 -12.33
CA LYS A 46 -9.34 -4.70 -11.45
C LYS A 46 -9.53 -5.23 -10.04
N MET A 47 -8.72 -4.77 -9.11
CA MET A 47 -8.88 -5.08 -7.68
C MET A 47 -10.11 -4.39 -7.10
N LYS A 48 -10.70 -4.97 -6.06
CA LYS A 48 -11.88 -4.40 -5.39
C LYS A 48 -12.07 -4.96 -3.98
N HIS A 49 -12.76 -4.19 -3.16
CA HIS A 49 -13.38 -4.72 -1.94
C HIS A 49 -14.59 -5.59 -2.27
N PRO A 50 -14.90 -6.60 -1.45
CA PRO A 50 -16.09 -7.45 -1.63
C PRO A 50 -17.40 -6.63 -1.56
N LYS A 51 -17.44 -5.62 -0.69
CA LYS A 51 -18.53 -4.65 -0.58
C LYS A 51 -17.98 -3.28 -0.13
N LYS A 52 -18.77 -2.23 -0.29
CA LYS A 52 -18.37 -0.88 0.12
C LYS A 52 -18.17 -0.82 1.64
N GLY A 53 -17.02 -0.29 2.07
CA GLY A 53 -16.66 -0.14 3.48
C GLY A 53 -16.02 -1.37 4.11
N ASP A 54 -15.82 -2.45 3.34
CA ASP A 54 -15.14 -3.66 3.80
C ASP A 54 -13.65 -3.56 3.48
N LEU A 55 -12.88 -3.04 4.44
CA LEU A 55 -11.48 -2.67 4.25
C LEU A 55 -10.50 -3.78 4.64
N ASP A 56 -10.98 -4.80 5.36
CA ASP A 56 -10.18 -5.94 5.81
C ASP A 56 -9.82 -6.91 4.67
N THR A 57 -10.50 -6.78 3.53
CA THR A 57 -10.45 -7.74 2.41
C THR A 57 -10.31 -7.02 1.07
N ILE A 58 -9.34 -7.49 0.27
CA ILE A 58 -9.17 -7.10 -1.13
C ILE A 58 -9.25 -8.34 -2.01
N ILE A 59 -10.19 -8.32 -2.95
CA ILE A 59 -10.24 -9.30 -4.04
C ILE A 59 -9.24 -8.82 -5.10
N TYR A 60 -8.12 -9.52 -5.20
CA TYR A 60 -7.07 -9.22 -6.18
C TYR A 60 -7.53 -9.64 -7.59
N ASN A 61 -8.01 -10.88 -7.71
CA ASN A 61 -8.67 -11.42 -8.90
C ASN A 61 -9.56 -12.63 -8.53
N GLU A 62 -9.96 -13.45 -9.50
CA GLU A 62 -10.80 -14.64 -9.25
C GLU A 62 -10.09 -15.75 -8.46
N HIS A 63 -8.75 -15.76 -8.44
CA HIS A 63 -7.95 -16.83 -7.82
C HIS A 63 -7.33 -16.40 -6.48
N ILE A 64 -7.19 -15.09 -6.23
CA ILE A 64 -6.40 -14.54 -5.13
C ILE A 64 -7.23 -13.49 -4.37
N THR A 65 -7.32 -13.68 -3.05
CA THR A 65 -7.93 -12.73 -2.12
C THR A 65 -6.97 -12.47 -0.96
N ILE A 66 -6.86 -11.21 -0.54
CA ILE A 66 -6.06 -10.79 0.61
C ILE A 66 -7.04 -10.46 1.73
N THR A 67 -6.84 -11.04 2.90
CA THR A 67 -7.73 -10.93 4.07
C THR A 67 -6.97 -10.48 5.31
N ASN A 68 -7.70 -10.12 6.36
CA ASN A 68 -7.17 -9.65 7.65
C ASN A 68 -6.27 -8.40 7.52
N ILE A 69 -6.58 -7.53 6.57
CA ILE A 69 -5.89 -6.24 6.41
C ILE A 69 -6.29 -5.33 7.59
N PRO A 70 -5.35 -4.79 8.36
CA PRO A 70 -5.69 -3.85 9.43
C PRO A 70 -6.38 -2.61 8.87
N GLU A 71 -7.59 -2.28 9.33
CA GLU A 71 -8.33 -1.10 8.85
C GLU A 71 -7.54 0.21 9.05
N LYS A 72 -6.75 0.29 10.14
CA LYS A 72 -5.84 1.42 10.43
C LYS A 72 -4.88 1.70 9.26
N ALA A 73 -4.53 0.71 8.44
CA ALA A 73 -3.65 0.91 7.29
C ALA A 73 -4.23 1.90 6.25
N TYR A 74 -5.55 2.10 6.22
CA TYR A 74 -6.18 3.07 5.32
C TYR A 74 -6.08 4.52 5.82
N ASP A 75 -5.68 4.75 7.07
CA ASP A 75 -5.48 6.09 7.63
C ASP A 75 -4.22 6.76 7.07
N TYR A 76 -3.29 5.99 6.52
CA TYR A 76 -2.15 6.54 5.79
C TYR A 76 -2.59 7.07 4.42
N VAL A 77 -2.81 8.39 4.37
CA VAL A 77 -3.35 9.10 3.22
C VAL A 77 -2.29 9.94 2.52
N VAL A 78 -2.20 9.78 1.19
CA VAL A 78 -1.34 10.60 0.32
C VAL A 78 -2.22 11.29 -0.72
N ASN A 79 -2.15 12.62 -0.77
CA ASN A 79 -2.92 13.44 -1.71
C ASN A 79 -4.46 13.19 -1.67
N GLY A 80 -5.00 12.97 -0.47
CA GLY A 80 -6.44 12.80 -0.23
C GLY A 80 -7.01 11.40 -0.50
N ARG A 81 -6.16 10.40 -0.77
CA ARG A 81 -6.54 8.99 -0.91
C ARG A 81 -5.61 8.08 -0.09
N PRO A 82 -6.11 6.99 0.54
CA PRO A 82 -5.27 5.99 1.19
C PRO A 82 -4.22 5.39 0.24
N ALA A 83 -3.02 5.08 0.71
CA ALA A 83 -1.97 4.49 -0.12
C ALA A 83 -2.40 3.15 -0.76
N ILE A 84 -3.12 2.32 -0.01
CA ILE A 84 -3.69 1.05 -0.52
C ILE A 84 -4.67 1.31 -1.67
N GLU A 85 -5.52 2.32 -1.54
CA GLU A 85 -6.51 2.72 -2.56
C GLU A 85 -5.84 3.28 -3.84
N TRP A 86 -4.64 3.87 -3.73
CA TRP A 86 -3.86 4.23 -4.91
C TRP A 86 -3.48 3.00 -5.73
N ILE A 87 -3.06 1.92 -5.07
CA ILE A 87 -2.73 0.67 -5.76
C ILE A 87 -3.97 0.07 -6.44
N ILE A 88 -5.10 0.01 -5.73
CA ILE A 88 -6.38 -0.48 -6.27
C ILE A 88 -6.83 0.33 -7.51
N ASP A 89 -6.68 1.65 -7.49
CA ASP A 89 -7.15 2.50 -8.57
C ASP A 89 -6.21 2.54 -9.79
N GLN A 90 -4.89 2.53 -9.56
CA GLN A 90 -3.88 2.65 -10.61
C GLN A 90 -3.60 1.31 -11.28
N TYR A 91 -3.42 0.23 -10.51
CA TYR A 91 -3.12 -1.11 -11.03
C TYR A 91 -4.42 -1.81 -11.46
N ARG A 92 -4.98 -1.35 -12.57
CA ARG A 92 -6.07 -2.01 -13.31
C ARG A 92 -5.88 -1.82 -14.80
N VAL A 93 -6.35 -2.78 -15.58
CA VAL A 93 -6.35 -2.66 -17.04
C VAL A 93 -7.32 -1.56 -17.47
N LYS A 94 -6.84 -0.59 -18.22
CA LYS A 94 -7.66 0.51 -18.77
C LYS A 94 -7.33 0.74 -20.23
N THR A 95 -8.35 0.89 -21.06
CA THR A 95 -8.19 1.35 -22.44
C THR A 95 -8.74 2.75 -22.57
N ASP A 96 -7.91 3.69 -23.01
CA ASP A 96 -8.37 5.04 -23.31
C ASP A 96 -9.26 5.01 -24.57
N LYS A 97 -10.48 5.52 -24.46
CA LYS A 97 -11.46 5.46 -25.55
C LYS A 97 -11.10 6.33 -26.75
N LYS A 98 -10.31 7.38 -26.55
CA LYS A 98 -9.97 8.34 -27.62
C LYS A 98 -8.81 7.83 -28.46
N SER A 99 -7.75 7.34 -27.81
CA SER A 99 -6.54 6.84 -28.47
C SER A 99 -6.58 5.35 -28.79
N GLY A 100 -7.40 4.56 -28.08
CA GLY A 100 -7.43 3.10 -28.17
C GLY A 100 -6.25 2.41 -27.48
N ILE A 101 -5.35 3.17 -26.83
CA ILE A 101 -4.19 2.63 -26.13
C ILE A 101 -4.65 1.95 -24.84
N THR A 102 -4.19 0.72 -24.64
CA THR A 102 -4.42 -0.04 -23.41
C THR A 102 -3.21 0.07 -22.52
N ASP A 103 -3.46 0.45 -21.27
CA ASP A 103 -2.52 0.44 -20.16
C ASP A 103 -2.80 -0.83 -19.35
N ASP A 104 -1.93 -1.83 -19.47
CA ASP A 104 -1.99 -3.09 -18.74
C ASP A 104 -0.83 -3.14 -17.72
N PRO A 105 -1.11 -3.03 -16.40
CA PRO A 105 -0.04 -3.04 -15.40
C PRO A 105 0.71 -4.37 -15.30
N ASN A 106 0.14 -5.46 -15.83
CA ASN A 106 0.79 -6.78 -15.85
C ASN A 106 1.97 -6.83 -16.82
N GLU A 107 2.16 -5.82 -17.68
CA GLU A 107 3.27 -5.73 -18.63
C GLU A 107 4.47 -4.96 -18.07
N PHE A 108 4.34 -4.35 -16.88
CA PHE A 108 5.39 -3.53 -16.29
C PHE A 108 6.60 -4.34 -15.77
N SER A 109 6.35 -5.55 -15.24
CA SER A 109 7.38 -6.40 -14.64
C SER A 109 7.29 -7.82 -15.19
N ASP A 110 8.46 -8.46 -15.37
CA ASP A 110 8.56 -9.87 -15.75
C ASP A 110 8.15 -10.80 -14.60
N ASP A 111 8.13 -10.33 -13.34
CA ASP A 111 7.63 -11.09 -12.19
C ASP A 111 6.09 -11.03 -12.14
N PRO A 112 5.38 -12.14 -12.37
CA PRO A 112 3.92 -12.17 -12.33
C PRO A 112 3.35 -11.75 -10.97
N LYS A 113 4.13 -11.89 -9.88
CA LYS A 113 3.70 -11.54 -8.51
C LYS A 113 3.99 -10.10 -8.13
N TYR A 114 4.60 -9.31 -9.00
CA TYR A 114 5.01 -7.93 -8.68
C TYR A 114 3.89 -7.11 -8.06
N ILE A 115 2.71 -7.06 -8.70
CA ILE A 115 1.58 -6.24 -8.23
C ILE A 115 1.03 -6.76 -6.89
N LEU A 116 0.98 -8.08 -6.70
CA LEU A 116 0.56 -8.68 -5.43
C LEU A 116 1.53 -8.32 -4.31
N ASN A 117 2.83 -8.50 -4.54
CA ASN A 117 3.88 -8.17 -3.57
C ASN A 117 3.89 -6.68 -3.25
N LEU A 118 3.71 -5.83 -4.26
CA LEU A 118 3.60 -4.39 -4.09
C LEU A 118 2.42 -4.02 -3.18
N LEU A 119 1.24 -4.62 -3.40
CA LEU A 119 0.08 -4.34 -2.55
C LEU A 119 0.33 -4.76 -1.09
N LEU A 120 0.89 -5.96 -0.86
CA LEU A 120 1.26 -6.43 0.48
C LEU A 120 2.28 -5.50 1.14
N SER A 121 3.28 -5.06 0.38
CA SER A 121 4.30 -4.14 0.82
C SER A 121 3.70 -2.78 1.21
N ILE A 122 2.78 -2.24 0.41
CA ILE A 122 2.09 -0.98 0.71
C ILE A 122 1.22 -1.06 1.97
N ILE A 123 0.59 -2.19 2.26
CA ILE A 123 -0.12 -2.40 3.53
C ILE A 123 0.85 -2.24 4.71
N THR A 124 2.03 -2.87 4.63
CA THR A 124 3.08 -2.72 5.65
C THR A 124 3.63 -1.30 5.74
N VAL A 125 3.93 -0.66 4.61
CA VAL A 125 4.39 0.74 4.58
C VAL A 125 3.37 1.66 5.27
N SER A 126 2.09 1.43 5.03
CA SER A 126 1.02 2.22 5.63
C SER A 126 1.00 2.07 7.15
N MET A 127 1.04 0.82 7.64
CA MET A 127 1.07 0.54 9.07
C MET A 127 2.32 1.10 9.76
N ARG A 128 3.51 0.84 9.20
CA ARG A 128 4.79 1.33 9.75
C ARG A 128 4.88 2.84 9.73
N THR A 129 4.35 3.49 8.70
CA THR A 129 4.30 4.96 8.66
C THR A 129 3.47 5.52 9.80
N LEU A 130 2.32 4.92 10.09
CA LEU A 130 1.46 5.37 11.19
C LEU A 130 2.13 5.13 12.55
N GLU A 131 2.79 3.99 12.75
CA GLU A 131 3.58 3.74 13.96
C GLU A 131 4.68 4.79 14.15
N LEU A 132 5.44 5.12 13.10
CA LEU A 132 6.50 6.12 13.15
C LEU A 132 5.97 7.54 13.38
N ILE A 133 4.79 7.86 12.86
CA ILE A 133 4.11 9.14 13.14
C ILE A 133 3.69 9.20 14.62
N ASP A 134 3.15 8.11 15.17
CA ASP A 134 2.77 8.02 16.58
C ASP A 134 4.00 8.17 17.53
N GLU A 135 5.21 7.89 17.04
CA GLU A 135 6.48 8.09 17.76
C GLU A 135 7.05 9.52 17.69
N LEU A 136 6.49 10.40 16.86
CA LEU A 136 6.97 11.78 16.77
C LEU A 136 6.79 12.49 18.13
N PRO A 137 7.76 13.32 18.54
CA PRO A 137 7.66 14.04 19.80
C PRO A 137 6.56 15.10 19.72
N GLU A 138 6.02 15.51 20.87
CA GLU A 138 5.10 16.64 20.93
C GLU A 138 5.69 17.88 20.26
N PHE A 139 4.80 18.64 19.62
CA PHE A 139 5.19 19.85 18.92
C PHE A 139 5.49 20.98 19.92
N GLU A 140 6.77 21.22 20.15
CA GLU A 140 7.26 22.28 21.04
C GLU A 140 8.28 23.17 20.33
N VAL A 141 8.08 24.50 20.45
CA VAL A 141 8.98 25.52 19.90
C VAL A 141 9.84 26.10 21.02
N ILE A 142 11.13 26.27 20.76
CA ILE A 142 12.05 27.01 21.62
C ILE A 142 11.65 28.49 21.55
N GLU A 143 11.11 29.03 22.64
CA GLU A 143 10.90 30.47 22.81
C GLU A 143 12.25 31.18 22.86
N SER A 144 12.34 32.29 22.11
CA SER A 144 13.55 33.09 21.89
C SER A 144 13.93 33.95 23.09
#